data_AF-A0A358AG16-F1
#
_entry.id   AF-A0A358AG16-F1
#
_cell.length_a   1.000
_cell.length_b   1.000
_cell.length_c   1.000
_cell.angle_alpha   90.00
_cell.angle_beta   90.00
_cell.angle_gamma   90.00
#
_symmetry.space_group_name_H-M   'P 1'
#
loop_
_entity.id
_entity.type
_entity.pdbx_description
1 polymer ?
#
loop_
_entity_poly.entity_id
_entity_poly.type
_entity_poly.pdbx_seq_one_letter_code
_entity_poly.pdbx_strand_id
1 'polypeptide(L)' 'MNPNKASLEELIRLPEIGPVLAGNIIEYRNYNGGFKSLEELQKVQGLGPKKLERLKDYLSLE' A
#
# COMPACT_ATOMS: atom_id res chain seq x y z
N MET A 1 1.55 7.68 6.32
CA MET A 1 1.64 6.28 6.80
C MET A 1 2.67 5.54 5.98
N ASN A 2 3.53 4.74 6.62
CA ASN A 2 4.57 3.99 5.93
C ASN A 2 4.11 2.57 5.54
N PRO A 3 3.86 2.27 4.25
CA PRO A 3 3.36 0.97 3.81
C PRO A 3 4.37 -0.17 4.01
N ASN A 4 5.65 0.12 4.26
CA ASN A 4 6.64 -0.89 4.60
C ASN A 4 6.53 -1.35 6.07
N LYS A 5 5.92 -0.55 6.94
CA LYS A 5 5.85 -0.78 8.38
C LYS A 5 4.43 -1.00 8.90
N ALA A 6 3.43 -0.47 8.19
CA ALA A 6 2.04 -0.53 8.60
C ALA A 6 1.54 -1.97 8.78
N SER A 7 0.76 -2.21 9.83
CA SER A 7 0.01 -3.44 10.04
C SER A 7 -1.18 -3.54 9.06
N LEU A 8 -1.78 -4.74 8.99
CA LEU A 8 -2.98 -4.97 8.20
C LEU A 8 -4.11 -4.00 8.61
N GLU A 9 -4.32 -3.84 9.92
CA GLU A 9 -5.36 -2.97 10.47
C GLU A 9 -5.13 -1.50 10.16
N GLU A 10 -3.88 -1.03 10.21
CA GLU A 10 -3.51 0.33 9.82
C GLU A 10 -3.76 0.60 8.34
N LEU A 11 -3.40 -0.36 7.47
CA LEU A 11 -3.65 -0.24 6.03
C LEU A 11 -5.15 -0.20 5.72
N ILE A 12 -5.97 -0.99 6.41
CA ILE A 12 -7.44 -1.01 6.22
C ILE A 12 -8.11 0.31 6.63
N ARG A 13 -7.48 1.12 7.48
CA ARG A 13 -7.99 2.46 7.85
C ARG A 13 -7.86 3.48 6.72
N LEU A 14 -7.05 3.19 5.70
CA LEU A 14 -6.88 4.09 4.57
C LEU A 14 -8.08 4.02 3.62
N PRO A 15 -8.51 5.16 3.04
CA PRO A 15 -9.58 5.15 2.06
C PRO A 15 -9.20 4.26 0.87
N GLU A 16 -10.18 3.57 0.26
CA GLU A 16 -9.98 2.66 -0.88
C GLU A 16 -9.17 1.36 -0.58
N ILE A 17 -8.70 1.16 0.66
CA ILE A 17 -7.98 -0.05 1.08
C ILE A 17 -8.87 -0.94 1.94
N GLY A 18 -9.39 -2.01 1.34
CA GLY A 18 -10.05 -3.09 2.07
C GLY A 18 -9.07 -4.18 2.55
N PRO A 19 -9.55 -5.18 3.31
CA PRO A 19 -8.71 -6.25 3.87
C PRO A 19 -7.93 -7.04 2.81
N VAL A 20 -8.54 -7.30 1.65
CA VAL A 20 -7.86 -7.97 0.53
C VAL A 20 -6.68 -7.13 0.02
N LEU A 21 -6.88 -5.82 -0.17
CA LEU A 21 -5.84 -4.95 -0.71
C LEU A 21 -4.71 -4.76 0.30
N ALA A 22 -5.03 -4.61 1.59
CA ALA A 22 -4.06 -4.57 2.67
C ALA A 22 -3.22 -5.86 2.72
N GLY A 23 -3.86 -7.02 2.57
CA GLY A 23 -3.17 -8.31 2.45
C GLY A 23 -2.17 -8.31 1.28
N ASN A 24 -2.62 -7.92 0.09
CA ASN A 24 -1.78 -7.86 -1.11
C ASN A 24 -0.58 -6.90 -0.94
N ILE A 25 -0.75 -5.78 -0.23
CA ILE A 25 0.34 -4.84 0.08
C ILE A 25 1.40 -5.51 0.96
N ILE A 26 0.95 -6.23 2.00
CA ILE A 26 1.84 -6.95 2.93
C ILE A 26 2.58 -8.08 2.20
N GLU A 27 1.87 -8.87 1.40
CA GLU A 27 2.49 -9.91 0.59
C GLU A 27 3.53 -9.32 -0.37
N TYR A 28 3.15 -8.26 -1.09
CA TYR A 28 4.07 -7.61 -2.03
C TYR A 28 5.35 -7.15 -1.35
N ARG A 29 5.27 -6.42 -0.23
CA ARG A 29 6.49 -5.97 0.47
C ARG A 29 7.33 -7.13 1.01
N ASN A 30 6.69 -8.22 1.46
CA ASN A 30 7.41 -9.39 1.97
C ASN A 30 8.17 -10.11 0.85
N TYR A 31 7.57 -10.25 -0.33
CA TYR A 31 8.20 -10.91 -1.49
C TYR A 31 9.24 -10.03 -2.21
N ASN A 32 9.05 -8.70 -2.24
CA ASN A 32 9.89 -7.79 -3.02
C ASN A 32 10.92 -7.00 -2.17
N GLY A 33 10.91 -7.17 -0.85
CA GLY A 33 11.80 -6.46 0.07
C GLY A 33 11.38 -5.02 0.33
N GLY A 34 10.07 -4.74 0.31
CA GLY A 34 9.51 -3.40 0.52
C GLY A 34 9.23 -2.61 -0.75
N PHE A 35 8.69 -1.41 -0.56
CA PHE A 35 8.49 -0.38 -1.57
C PHE A 35 9.61 0.64 -1.48
N LYS A 36 10.27 0.91 -2.61
CA LYS A 36 11.30 1.95 -2.75
C LYS A 36 10.73 3.31 -3.14
N SER A 37 9.55 3.30 -3.74
CA SER A 37 8.79 4.50 -4.09
C SER A 37 7.29 4.22 -3.97
N LEU A 38 6.47 5.27 -3.84
CA LEU A 38 5.02 5.10 -3.75
C LEU A 38 4.43 4.58 -5.06
N GLU A 39 5.10 4.81 -6.20
CA GLU A 39 4.68 4.28 -7.50
C GLU A 39 4.71 2.74 -7.54
N GLU A 40 5.59 2.10 -6.76
CA GLU A 40 5.65 0.64 -6.69
C GLU A 40 4.38 0.02 -6.11
N LEU A 41 3.59 0.78 -5.35
CA LEU A 41 2.28 0.32 -4.90
C LEU A 41 1.36 -0.02 -6.06
N GLN A 42 1.55 0.59 -7.25
CA GLN A 42 0.76 0.25 -8.45
C GLN A 42 1.02 -1.18 -8.96
N LYS A 43 2.11 -1.81 -8.53
CA LYS A 43 2.44 -3.21 -8.84
C LYS A 43 1.67 -4.19 -7.95
N VAL A 44 1.03 -3.70 -6.89
CA VAL A 44 0.19 -4.51 -6.00
C VAL A 44 -1.14 -4.82 -6.70
N GLN A 45 -1.51 -6.10 -6.73
CA GLN A 45 -2.77 -6.53 -7.34
C GLN A 45 -3.97 -5.81 -6.71
N GLY A 46 -4.76 -5.14 -7.54
CA GLY A 46 -5.95 -4.39 -7.09
C GLY A 46 -5.69 -2.95 -6.65
N LEU A 47 -4.42 -2.49 -6.69
CA LEU A 47 -4.01 -1.11 -6.45
C LEU A 47 -3.60 -0.46 -7.78
N GLY A 48 -4.58 0.08 -8.51
CA GLY A 48 -4.32 0.79 -9.76
C GLY A 48 -3.91 2.25 -9.56
N PRO A 49 -3.51 2.95 -10.65
CA PRO A 49 -3.06 4.36 -10.60
C PRO A 49 -4.09 5.29 -9.97
N LYS A 50 -5.39 5.11 -10.27
CA LYS A 50 -6.49 5.90 -9.69
C LYS A 50 -6.60 5.78 -8.17
N LYS A 51 -6.39 4.58 -7.62
CA LYS A 51 -6.41 4.36 -6.17
C LYS A 51 -5.16 4.95 -5.53
N LEU A 52 -3.99 4.76 -6.16
CA LEU A 52 -2.76 5.34 -5.64
C LEU A 52 -2.86 6.86 -5.55
N GLU A 53 -3.40 7.53 -6.57
CA GLU A 53 -3.56 8.99 -6.55
C GLU A 53 -4.35 9.48 -5.33
N ARG A 54 -5.45 8.78 -4.97
CA ARG A 54 -6.25 9.08 -3.77
C ARG A 54 -5.52 8.78 -2.45
N LEU A 55 -4.52 7.90 -2.50
CA LEU A 55 -3.75 7.44 -1.34
C LEU A 55 -2.47 8.23 -1.12
N LYS A 56 -1.97 8.96 -2.13
CA LYS A 56 -0.68 9.68 -2.06
C LYS A 56 -0.57 10.60 -0.86
N ASP A 57 -1.64 11.31 -0.50
CA ASP A 57 -1.64 12.24 0.64
C ASP A 57 -1.59 11.54 2.01
N TYR A 58 -1.89 10.23 2.06
CA TYR A 58 -1.90 9.44 3.28
C TYR A 58 -0.64 8.60 3.45
N LEU A 59 0.20 8.49 2.42
CA LEU A 59 1.34 7.59 2.36
C LEU A 59 2.67 8.37 2.33
N SER A 60 3.65 7.88 3.08
CA SER A 60 5.02 8.38 3.02
C SER A 60 5.99 7.25 3.32
N LEU A 61 7.16 7.23 2.66
CA LEU A 61 8.20 6.23 2.88
C LEU A 61 9.27 6.67 3.89
N GLU A 62 9.17 7.91 4.36
CA GLU A 62 10.04 8.48 5.40
C GLU A 62 9.80 7.81 6.77
#